data_AF-A0ABD1S0W5-F1
#
_entry.id   AF-A0ABD1S0W5-F1
#
_cell.length_a   1.000
_cell.length_b   1.000
_cell.length_c   1.000
_cell.angle_alpha   90.00
_cell.angle_beta   90.00
_cell.angle_gamma   90.00
#
_symmetry.space_group_name_H-M   'P 1'
#
loop_
_entity.id
_entity.type
_entity.pdbx_description
1 polymer ?
#
loop_
_entity_poly.entity_id
_entity_poly.type
_entity_poly.pdbx_seq_one_letter_code
_entity_poly.pdbx_strand_id
1 'polypeptide(L)'
;MQQSFRMTGKNKGICHSCRRPRHYLSACPKKQPCPVCENGFVKWMEVEKKSANIGRLFFCCSSNCGYFKWSDEKLNGAYDVGESSGVGVGSPTEKAEIEELSRIFKIFAQITE
;
A
#
# COMPACT_ATOMS: atom_id res chain seq x y z
N MET A 1 -34.47 9.75 3.04
CA MET A 1 -33.67 8.86 3.91
C MET A 1 -32.48 8.37 3.09
N GLN A 2 -31.29 8.94 3.26
CA GLN A 2 -30.09 8.48 2.54
C GLN A 2 -29.57 7.23 3.25
N GLN A 3 -29.79 6.06 2.63
CA GLN A 3 -29.27 4.80 3.13
C GLN A 3 -27.74 4.88 3.12
N SER A 4 -27.15 5.07 4.31
CA SER A 4 -25.71 4.92 4.47
C SER A 4 -25.39 3.47 4.17
N PHE A 5 -24.82 3.18 3.00
CA PHE A 5 -24.19 1.89 2.75
C PHE A 5 -23.04 1.76 3.74
N ARG A 6 -23.32 1.14 4.89
CA ARG A 6 -22.34 0.88 5.94
C ARG A 6 -21.45 -0.26 5.42
N MET A 7 -20.43 0.09 4.65
CA MET A 7 -19.35 -0.84 4.37
C MET A 7 -18.80 -1.29 5.72
N THR A 8 -18.88 -2.58 6.02
CA THR A 8 -18.22 -3.19 7.18
C THR A 8 -16.76 -3.45 6.83
N GLY A 9 -15.90 -3.59 7.85
CA GLY A 9 -14.50 -3.99 7.64
C GLY A 9 -13.46 -2.88 7.66
N LYS A 10 -12.22 -3.25 7.35
CA LYS A 10 -11.00 -2.43 7.47
C LYS A 10 -10.93 -1.29 6.45
N ASN A 11 -11.71 -1.36 5.38
CA ASN A 11 -11.85 -0.28 4.41
C ASN A 11 -12.85 0.81 4.85
N LYS A 12 -13.53 0.67 6.00
CA LYS A 12 -14.53 1.62 6.47
C LYS A 12 -13.90 2.82 7.18
N GLY A 13 -14.49 4.01 7.00
CA GLY A 13 -14.21 5.19 7.83
C GLY A 13 -12.82 5.80 7.60
N ILE A 14 -12.14 5.36 6.54
CA ILE A 14 -10.82 5.84 6.15
C ILE A 14 -10.86 6.33 4.70
N CYS A 15 -9.94 7.24 4.38
CA CYS A 15 -9.75 7.71 3.03
C CYS A 15 -9.15 6.61 2.16
N HIS A 16 -9.77 6.30 1.03
CA HIS A 16 -9.21 5.30 0.10
C HIS A 16 -8.09 5.85 -0.77
N SER A 17 -7.70 7.11 -0.70
CA SER A 17 -6.50 7.59 -1.41
C SER A 17 -5.25 7.57 -0.53
N CYS A 18 -5.37 7.93 0.75
CA CYS A 18 -4.21 8.10 1.64
C CYS A 18 -4.31 7.25 2.92
N ARG A 19 -5.34 6.41 3.06
CA ARG A 19 -5.62 5.52 4.20
C ARG A 19 -5.78 6.21 5.57
N ARG A 20 -5.78 7.55 5.64
CA ARG A 20 -6.01 8.30 6.88
C ARG A 20 -7.49 8.38 7.26
N PRO A 21 -7.83 8.37 8.55
CA PRO A 21 -9.17 8.71 9.01
C PRO A 21 -9.47 10.20 8.77
N ARG A 22 -10.65 10.68 9.21
CA ARG A 22 -11.14 12.09 9.14
C ARG A 22 -11.77 12.52 7.82
N HIS A 23 -11.37 11.97 6.68
CA HIS A 23 -11.94 12.34 5.38
C HIS A 23 -12.07 11.12 4.46
N TYR A 24 -12.85 11.26 3.39
CA TYR A 24 -13.05 10.25 2.37
C TYR A 24 -12.31 10.62 1.08
N LEU A 25 -12.27 9.68 0.12
CA LEU A 25 -11.62 9.85 -1.18
C LEU A 25 -12.04 11.14 -1.90
N SER A 26 -13.33 11.50 -1.84
CA SER A 26 -13.87 12.70 -2.48
C SER A 26 -13.19 14.00 -2.02
N ALA A 27 -12.88 14.10 -0.72
CA ALA A 27 -12.27 15.27 -0.10
C ALA A 27 -10.76 15.14 0.11
N CYS A 28 -10.12 14.09 -0.43
CA CYS A 28 -8.69 13.87 -0.21
C CYS A 28 -7.85 14.80 -1.11
N PRO A 29 -6.91 15.56 -0.54
CA PRO A 29 -5.99 16.39 -1.34
C PRO A 29 -4.92 15.55 -2.05
N LYS A 30 -4.70 14.30 -1.62
CA LYS A 30 -3.71 13.38 -2.21
C LYS A 30 -4.29 12.44 -3.26
N LYS A 31 -5.58 12.57 -3.62
CA LYS A 31 -6.21 11.71 -4.63
C LYS A 31 -5.52 11.88 -5.98
N GLN A 32 -5.16 10.76 -6.58
CA GLN A 32 -4.50 10.72 -7.88
C GLN A 32 -5.53 10.29 -8.94
N PRO A 33 -5.53 10.90 -10.13
CA PRO A 33 -6.38 10.45 -11.23
C PRO A 33 -5.99 9.02 -11.64
N CYS A 34 -6.97 8.28 -12.16
CA CYS A 34 -6.74 6.93 -12.65
C CYS A 34 -5.82 6.97 -13.89
N PRO A 35 -4.72 6.22 -13.91
CA PRO A 35 -3.77 6.25 -15.04
C PRO A 35 -4.30 5.57 -16.31
N VAL A 36 -5.47 4.90 -16.24
CA VAL A 36 -6.05 4.16 -17.37
C VAL A 36 -7.16 4.95 -18.06
N CYS A 37 -8.05 5.58 -17.29
CA CYS A 37 -9.24 6.21 -17.88
C CYS A 37 -9.38 7.70 -17.60
N GLU A 38 -8.59 8.27 -16.67
CA GLU A 38 -8.64 9.68 -16.23
C GLU A 38 -9.99 10.17 -15.64
N ASN A 39 -11.08 9.45 -15.88
CA ASN A 39 -12.45 9.71 -15.42
C ASN A 39 -12.69 9.33 -13.95
N GLY A 40 -11.68 8.80 -13.27
CA GLY A 40 -11.79 8.32 -11.90
C GLY A 40 -10.51 8.59 -11.12
N PHE A 41 -10.51 8.16 -9.86
CA PHE A 41 -9.37 8.28 -8.97
C PHE A 41 -8.85 6.90 -8.58
N VAL A 42 -7.55 6.81 -8.32
CA VAL A 42 -6.94 5.62 -7.73
C VAL A 42 -7.38 5.50 -6.28
N LYS A 43 -7.94 4.34 -5.92
CA LYS A 43 -8.33 3.98 -4.57
C LYS A 43 -7.57 2.74 -4.07
N TRP A 44 -7.19 2.77 -2.80
CA TRP A 44 -6.53 1.75 -2.02
C TRP A 44 -7.57 0.93 -1.29
N MET A 45 -7.52 -0.39 -1.49
CA MET A 45 -8.44 -1.33 -0.88
C MET A 45 -7.65 -2.48 -0.27
N GLU A 46 -8.09 -2.95 0.87
CA GLU A 46 -7.58 -4.15 1.53
C GLU A 46 -8.47 -5.35 1.18
N VAL A 47 -7.87 -6.48 0.85
CA VAL A 47 -8.59 -7.73 0.62
C VAL A 47 -9.10 -8.26 1.95
N GLU A 48 -10.40 -8.15 2.21
CA GLU A 48 -11.00 -8.66 3.44
C GLU A 48 -11.57 -10.08 3.30
N LYS A 49 -11.74 -10.54 2.05
CA LYS A 49 -12.21 -11.89 1.76
C LYS A 49 -11.19 -12.91 2.22
N LYS A 50 -11.64 -13.92 3.00
CA LYS A 50 -10.84 -15.08 3.43
C LYS A 50 -10.28 -15.81 2.20
N SER A 51 -9.02 -15.54 1.91
CA SER A 51 -8.26 -16.06 0.77
C SER A 51 -6.77 -16.00 1.12
N ALA A 52 -5.91 -16.58 0.29
CA ALA A 52 -4.45 -16.47 0.45
C ALA A 52 -3.94 -15.01 0.44
N ASN A 53 -4.72 -14.09 -0.12
CA ASN A 53 -4.38 -12.67 -0.21
C ASN A 53 -5.07 -11.80 0.86
N ILE A 54 -5.71 -12.39 1.88
CA ILE A 54 -6.38 -11.62 2.94
C ILE A 54 -5.40 -10.65 3.61
N GLY A 55 -5.85 -9.41 3.82
CA GLY A 55 -5.05 -8.33 4.39
C GLY A 55 -4.11 -7.64 3.41
N ARG A 56 -3.95 -8.16 2.19
CA ARG A 56 -3.10 -7.51 1.17
C ARG A 56 -3.79 -6.28 0.59
N LEU A 57 -3.01 -5.24 0.30
CA LEU A 57 -3.47 -4.01 -0.31
C LEU A 57 -3.40 -4.05 -1.83
N PHE A 58 -4.37 -3.42 -2.49
CA PHE A 58 -4.38 -3.20 -3.93
C PHE A 58 -4.93 -1.81 -4.29
N PHE A 59 -4.53 -1.34 -5.47
CA PHE A 59 -5.06 -0.16 -6.13
C PHE A 59 -6.10 -0.56 -7.16
N CYS A 60 -7.20 0.19 -7.22
CA CYS A 60 -8.15 0.09 -8.32
C CYS A 60 -8.77 1.45 -8.65
N CYS A 61 -9.52 1.53 -9.74
CA CYS A 61 -10.21 2.77 -10.13
C CYS A 61 -11.53 2.97 -9.36
N SER A 62 -11.84 4.21 -9.00
CA SER A 62 -13.15 4.57 -8.45
C SER A 62 -14.30 4.36 -9.44
N SER A 63 -14.03 4.54 -10.73
CA SER A 63 -15.01 4.44 -11.83
C SER A 63 -15.04 3.06 -12.48
N ASN A 64 -14.42 2.05 -11.86
CA ASN A 64 -14.43 0.64 -12.29
C ASN A 64 -14.01 0.37 -13.75
N CYS A 65 -13.05 1.14 -14.28
CA CYS A 65 -12.53 0.96 -15.64
C CYS A 65 -11.63 -0.28 -15.85
N GLY A 66 -11.48 -1.14 -14.83
CA GLY A 66 -10.59 -2.31 -14.88
C GLY A 66 -9.15 -2.08 -14.41
N TYR A 67 -8.74 -0.83 -14.10
CA TYR A 67 -7.43 -0.60 -13.47
C TYR A 67 -7.32 -1.38 -12.15
N PHE A 68 -6.27 -2.19 -12.04
CA PHE A 68 -5.92 -2.98 -10.87
C PHE A 68 -4.40 -3.11 -10.76
N LYS A 69 -3.84 -2.91 -9.55
CA LYS A 69 -2.42 -3.12 -9.27
C LYS A 69 -2.25 -3.52 -7.80
N TRP A 70 -1.47 -4.57 -7.52
CA TRP A 70 -1.11 -4.89 -6.13
C TRP A 70 -0.24 -3.79 -5.52
N SER A 71 -0.46 -3.48 -4.24
CA SER A 71 0.48 -2.65 -3.47
C SER A 71 1.58 -3.55 -2.91
N ASP A 72 2.81 -3.02 -2.92
CA ASP A 72 3.96 -3.65 -2.26
C ASP A 72 3.99 -3.30 -0.75
N GLU A 73 3.19 -2.31 -0.33
CA GLU A 73 3.08 -1.90 1.06
C GLU A 73 2.25 -2.90 1.86
N LYS A 74 2.85 -3.49 2.90
CA LYS A 74 2.13 -4.27 3.91
C LYS A 74 1.64 -3.31 4.99
N LEU A 75 0.34 -3.34 5.29
CA LEU A 75 -0.16 -2.67 6.49
C LEU A 75 0.37 -3.41 7.70
N ASN A 76 1.46 -2.91 8.27
CA ASN A 76 1.94 -3.36 9.57
C ASN A 76 0.97 -2.87 10.66
N GLY A 77 -0.23 -3.44 10.72
CA GLY A 77 -1.10 -3.58 11.90
C GLY A 77 -1.52 -2.37 12.74
N ALA A 78 -1.00 -1.15 12.55
CA ALA A 78 -1.21 -0.02 13.43
C ALA A 78 -1.66 1.20 12.62
N TYR A 79 -2.94 1.55 12.75
CA TYR A 79 -3.46 2.86 12.38
C TYR A 79 -2.96 3.87 13.42
N ASP A 80 -1.71 4.31 13.29
CA ASP A 80 -1.16 5.35 14.16
C ASP A 80 -1.86 6.68 13.85
N VAL A 81 -2.58 7.19 14.84
CA VAL A 81 -3.23 8.49 14.83
C VAL A 81 -2.20 9.49 15.37
N GLY A 82 -1.56 10.25 14.47
CA GLY A 82 -0.97 11.53 14.87
C GLY A 82 0.39 11.84 14.28
N GLU A 83 0.63 13.15 14.22
CA GLU A 83 1.92 13.81 14.09
C GLU A 83 2.79 13.60 12.83
N SER A 84 2.73 14.62 11.98
CA SER A 84 3.89 15.04 11.23
C SER A 84 4.97 15.51 12.23
N SER A 85 6.01 14.70 12.42
CA SER A 85 7.34 15.20 12.78
C SER A 85 8.35 14.41 11.96
N GLY A 86 8.99 15.12 11.01
CA GLY A 86 10.07 14.58 10.24
C GLY A 86 11.26 14.29 11.15
N VAL A 87 11.67 13.04 11.19
CA VAL A 87 13.05 12.63 11.38
C VAL A 87 13.27 11.44 10.45
N GLY A 88 13.73 11.72 9.24
CA GLY A 88 14.27 10.68 8.37
C GLY A 88 15.68 10.36 8.83
N VAL A 89 15.85 9.27 9.59
CA VAL A 89 17.16 8.62 9.78
C VAL A 89 16.94 7.12 9.94
N GLY A 90 17.46 6.35 9.00
CA GLY A 90 17.44 4.89 9.03
C GLY A 90 17.50 4.24 7.66
N SER A 91 18.38 4.73 6.78
CA SER A 91 18.82 3.94 5.63
C SER A 91 19.40 2.63 6.14
N PRO A 92 19.00 1.45 5.62
CA PRO A 92 19.86 0.29 5.68
C PRO A 92 21.19 0.69 5.07
N THR A 93 22.26 0.51 5.81
CA THR A 93 23.62 0.85 5.41
C THR A 93 23.98 0.06 4.15
N GLU A 94 24.39 0.74 3.07
CA GLU A 94 24.91 0.16 1.82
C GLU A 94 26.00 -0.91 2.05
N LYS A 95 26.62 -0.93 3.23
CA LYS A 95 27.61 -1.93 3.63
C LYS A 95 27.03 -3.33 3.84
N ALA A 96 25.77 -3.46 4.25
CA ALA A 96 25.15 -4.77 4.50
C ALA A 96 24.85 -5.51 3.19
N GLU A 97 24.38 -4.81 2.16
CA GLU A 97 24.08 -5.42 0.85
C GLU A 97 25.36 -5.88 0.12
N ILE A 98 26.45 -5.12 0.23
CA ILE A 98 27.74 -5.49 -0.37
C ILE A 98 28.35 -6.71 0.34
N GLU A 99 28.19 -6.84 1.66
CA GLU A 99 28.68 -8.01 2.39
C GLU A 99 27.88 -9.27 2.04
N GLU A 100 26.56 -9.15 1.86
CA GLU A 100 25.69 -10.26 1.47
C GLU A 100 25.99 -10.75 0.04
N LEU A 101 26.19 -9.83 -0.91
CA LEU A 101 26.64 -10.17 -2.26
C LEU A 101 28.04 -10.81 -2.26
N SER A 102 28.97 -10.33 -1.44
CA SER A 102 30.30 -10.93 -1.31
C SER A 102 30.26 -12.37 -0.80
N ARG A 103 29.36 -12.69 0.13
CA ARG A 103 29.17 -14.06 0.62
C ARG A 103 28.62 -14.97 -0.47
N ILE A 104 27.67 -14.49 -1.27
CA ILE A 104 27.08 -15.26 -2.37
C ILE A 104 28.13 -15.61 -3.43
N PHE A 105 28.96 -14.66 -3.85
CA PHE A 105 30.02 -14.92 -4.85
C PHE A 105 31.10 -15.90 -4.35
N LYS A 106 31.42 -15.90 -3.05
CA LYS A 106 32.36 -16.88 -2.46
C LYS A 106 31.82 -18.31 -2.45
N ILE A 107 30.51 -18.48 -2.29
CA ILE A 107 29.88 -19.81 -2.32
C ILE A 107 29.93 -20.37 -3.75
N PHE A 108 29.67 -19.55 -4.77
CA PHE A 108 29.73 -20.02 -6.16
C PHE A 108 31.13 -20.48 -6.60
N ALA A 109 32.19 -19.85 -6.08
CA ALA A 109 33.58 -20.25 -6.38
C ALA A 109 33.96 -21.64 -5.83
N GLN A 110 33.25 -22.14 -4.81
CA GLN A 110 33.49 -23.45 -4.20
C GLN A 110 32.71 -24.60 -4.85
N ILE A 111 31.77 -24.29 -5.76
CA ILE A 111 30.92 -25.29 -6.42
C ILE A 111 31.51 -25.72 -7.78
N THR A 112 32.60 -25.08 -8.21
CA THR A 112 33.24 -25.29 -9.52
C THR A 112 34.47 -26.21 -9.49
N GLU A 113 34.65 -27.03 -8.46
CA GLU A 113 35.56 -28.19 -8.47
C GLU A 113 34.78 -29.51 -8.40
#